data_AF-A0A447R7B6-F1
#
_entry.id   AF-A0A447R7B6-F1
#
_cell.length_a   1.000
_cell.length_b   1.000
_cell.length_c   1.000
_cell.angle_alpha   90.00
_cell.angle_beta   90.00
_cell.angle_gamma   90.00
#
_symmetry.space_group_name_H-M   'P 1'
#
loop_
_entity.id
_entity.type
_entity.pdbx_description
1 polymer ?
#
loop_
_entity_poly.entity_id
_entity_poly.type
_entity_poly.pdbx_seq_one_letter_code
_entity_poly.pdbx_strand_id
1 'polypeptide(L)' 'MSRRAGTPTTKKVTQLVNVEEHVEGFRQVREAHRRELIDDYVELISDLIIEVGEARQVDMAARLGVSQPTVAKCLSAWHR' A
#
# COMPACT_ATOMS: atom_id res chain seq x y z
N MET A 1 28.15 -51.86 -22.29
CA MET A 1 28.58 -51.06 -21.13
C MET A 1 28.09 -49.62 -21.30
N SER A 2 27.37 -49.14 -20.28
CA SER A 2 26.93 -47.79 -19.93
C SER A 2 26.51 -46.78 -21.01
N ARG A 3 25.18 -46.64 -21.11
CA ARG A 3 24.49 -45.40 -21.49
C ARG A 3 24.83 -44.32 -20.47
N ARG A 4 25.42 -43.19 -20.88
CA ARG A 4 25.51 -41.99 -20.03
C ARG A 4 24.29 -41.11 -20.32
N ALA A 5 23.35 -41.15 -19.39
CA ALA A 5 22.16 -40.31 -19.38
C ALA A 5 22.56 -38.83 -19.26
N GLY A 6 22.04 -37.99 -20.15
CA GLY A 6 22.08 -36.54 -19.97
C GLY A 6 21.29 -36.18 -18.72
N THR A 7 21.91 -35.46 -17.81
CA THR A 7 21.24 -34.81 -16.68
C THR A 7 20.30 -33.73 -17.19
N PRO A 8 18.98 -33.81 -16.96
CA PRO A 8 18.11 -32.68 -17.22
C PRO A 8 18.37 -31.63 -16.13
N THR A 9 18.92 -30.49 -16.53
CA THR A 9 19.01 -29.30 -15.69
C THR A 9 17.60 -28.87 -15.30
N THR A 10 17.24 -29.04 -14.03
CA THR A 10 15.99 -28.53 -13.44
C THR A 10 16.00 -27.01 -13.52
N LYS A 11 15.35 -26.47 -14.55
CA LYS A 11 14.98 -25.05 -14.59
C LYS A 11 14.02 -24.83 -13.43
N LYS A 12 14.47 -24.13 -12.37
CA LYS A 12 13.56 -23.55 -11.39
C LYS A 12 12.74 -22.48 -12.10
N VAL A 13 11.65 -22.91 -12.72
CA VAL A 13 10.57 -22.01 -13.10
C VAL A 13 10.01 -21.53 -11.77
N THR A 14 10.19 -20.25 -11.45
CA THR A 14 9.40 -19.56 -10.45
C THR A 14 7.94 -19.67 -10.89
N GLN A 15 7.27 -20.72 -10.44
CA GLN A 15 5.85 -20.92 -10.69
C GLN A 15 5.13 -19.77 -9.98
N LEU A 16 4.45 -18.95 -10.78
CA LEU A 16 3.52 -17.95 -10.28
C LEU A 16 2.52 -18.65 -9.36
N VAL A 17 2.35 -18.10 -8.17
CA VAL A 17 1.39 -18.59 -7.18
C VAL A 17 -0.01 -18.60 -7.80
N ASN A 18 -0.91 -19.45 -7.30
CA ASN A 18 -2.29 -19.52 -7.78
C ASN A 18 -2.89 -18.11 -7.87
N VAL A 19 -3.64 -17.83 -8.93
CA VAL A 19 -4.29 -16.54 -9.19
C VAL A 19 -5.08 -16.06 -7.97
N GLU A 20 -5.80 -16.95 -7.29
CA GLU A 20 -6.58 -16.62 -6.09
C GLU A 20 -5.68 -16.17 -4.93
N GLU A 21 -4.59 -16.91 -4.67
CA GLU A 21 -3.60 -16.57 -3.64
C GLU A 21 -2.87 -15.26 -3.95
N HIS A 22 -2.56 -14.98 -5.22
CA HIS A 22 -2.02 -13.69 -5.63
C HIS A 22 -3.00 -12.53 -5.39
N VAL A 23 -4.26 -12.70 -5.78
CA VAL A 23 -5.29 -11.67 -5.60
C VAL A 23 -5.48 -11.35 -4.13
N GLU A 24 -5.55 -12.37 -3.28
CA GLU A 24 -5.67 -12.21 -1.82
C GLU A 24 -4.43 -11.58 -1.20
N GLY A 25 -3.22 -11.98 -1.62
CA GLY A 25 -1.98 -11.35 -1.19
C GLY A 25 -1.96 -9.85 -1.50
N PHE A 26 -2.31 -9.46 -2.73
CA PHE A 26 -2.42 -8.05 -3.10
C PHE A 26 -3.54 -7.32 -2.35
N ARG A 27 -4.64 -8.00 -2.01
CA ARG A 27 -5.72 -7.41 -1.21
C ARG A 27 -5.22 -7.07 0.18
N GLN A 28 -4.56 -7.99 0.87
CA GLN A 28 -4.00 -7.76 2.20
C GLN A 28 -2.98 -6.62 2.20
N VAL A 29 -2.08 -6.58 1.21
CA VAL A 29 -1.10 -5.49 1.08
C VAL A 29 -1.78 -4.14 0.90
N ARG A 30 -2.83 -4.05 0.06
CA ARG A 30 -3.60 -2.81 -0.10
C ARG A 30 -4.35 -2.41 1.16
N GLU A 31 -4.90 -3.36 1.91
CA GLU A 31 -5.61 -3.11 3.16
C GLU A 31 -4.65 -2.62 4.25
N ALA A 32 -3.48 -3.25 4.40
CA ALA A 32 -2.45 -2.83 5.32
C ALA A 32 -1.95 -1.41 5.00
N HIS A 33 -1.61 -1.17 3.73
CA HIS A 33 -1.16 0.16 3.30
C HIS A 33 -2.24 1.24 3.47
N ARG A 34 -3.51 0.91 3.24
CA ARG A 34 -4.62 1.84 3.51
C ARG A 34 -4.70 2.18 4.99
N ARG A 35 -4.49 1.21 5.88
CA ARG A 35 -4.54 1.41 7.33
C ARG A 35 -3.41 2.31 7.82
N GLU A 36 -2.19 2.05 7.37
CA GLU A 36 -1.03 2.91 7.63
C GLU A 36 -1.32 4.36 7.21
N LEU A 37 -1.85 4.56 5.99
CA LEU A 37 -2.23 5.90 5.52
C LEU A 37 -3.32 6.56 6.38
N ILE A 38 -4.26 5.79 6.96
CA ILE A 38 -5.27 6.37 7.87
C ILE A 38 -4.59 6.84 9.14
N ASP A 39 -3.73 6.01 9.72
CA ASP A 39 -3.05 6.30 10.97
C ASP A 39 -2.16 7.57 10.82
N ASP A 40 -1.37 7.66 9.74
CA ASP A 40 -0.53 8.85 9.42
C ASP A 40 -1.34 10.14 9.35
N TYR A 41 -2.53 10.09 8.74
CA TYR A 41 -3.38 11.27 8.61
C TYR A 41 -4.06 11.65 9.93
N VAL A 42 -4.43 10.67 10.75
CA VAL A 42 -5.02 10.94 12.08
C VAL A 42 -3.98 11.59 12.98
N GLU A 43 -2.73 11.11 12.95
CA GLU A 43 -1.61 11.75 13.65
C GLU A 43 -1.42 13.18 13.16
N LEU A 44 -1.35 13.37 11.83
CA LEU A 44 -1.16 14.70 11.24
C LEU A 44 -2.29 15.68 11.56
N ILE A 45 -3.55 15.22 11.53
CA ILE A 45 -4.71 16.05 11.91
C ILE A 45 -4.60 16.47 13.37
N SER A 46 -4.20 15.54 14.24
CA SER A 46 -4.02 15.82 15.67
C SER A 46 -2.93 16.86 15.89
N ASP A 47 -1.77 16.69 15.24
CA ASP A 47 -0.66 17.64 15.31
C ASP A 47 -1.06 19.03 14.79
N LEU A 48 -1.79 19.10 13.67
CA LEU A 48 -2.27 20.39 13.15
C LEU A 48 -3.25 21.06 14.11
N ILE A 49 -4.17 20.31 14.71
CA ILE A 49 -5.10 20.87 15.70
C ILE A 49 -4.35 21.38 16.93
N ILE A 50 -3.34 20.66 17.41
CA ILE A 50 -2.55 21.05 18.58
C ILE A 50 -1.70 22.29 18.29
N GLU A 51 -1.01 22.32 17.16
CA GLU A 51 -0.03 23.37 16.84
C GLU A 51 -0.65 24.65 16.29
N VAL A 52 -1.70 24.54 15.45
CA VAL A 52 -2.30 25.69 14.75
C VAL A 52 -3.79 25.88 15.02
N GLY A 53 -4.43 24.98 15.77
CA GLY A 53 -5.85 25.07 16.15
C GLY A 53 -6.84 24.56 15.10
N GLU A 54 -6.38 24.16 13.92
CA GLU A 54 -7.23 23.64 12.84
C GLU A 54 -6.45 22.74 11.89
N ALA A 55 -7.11 21.74 11.29
CA ALA A 55 -6.52 20.88 10.26
C ALA A 55 -7.13 21.21 8.89
N ARG A 56 -6.42 22.02 8.08
CA ARG A 56 -6.85 22.33 6.72
C ARG A 56 -6.22 21.35 5.71
N GLN A 57 -6.98 20.99 4.69
CA GLN A 57 -6.51 20.09 3.63
C GLN A 57 -5.27 20.61 2.88
N VAL A 58 -5.10 21.94 2.80
CA VAL A 58 -3.91 22.56 2.18
C VAL A 58 -2.65 22.32 2.99
N ASP A 59 -2.75 22.37 4.32
CA ASP A 59 -1.62 22.14 5.23
C ASP A 59 -1.24 20.65 5.27
N MET A 60 -2.26 19.78 5.23
CA MET A 60 -2.06 18.33 5.11
C MET A 60 -1.38 17.98 3.78
N ALA A 61 -1.84 18.56 2.67
CA ALA A 61 -1.27 18.33 1.34
C ALA A 61 0.21 18.74 1.29
N ALA A 62 0.55 19.90 1.84
CA ALA A 62 1.92 20.38 1.93
C ALA A 62 2.82 19.44 2.74
N ARG A 63 2.34 18.91 3.87
CA ARG A 63 3.11 18.04 4.77
C ARG A 63 3.26 16.61 4.24
N LEU A 64 2.26 16.11 3.53
CA LEU A 64 2.26 14.77 2.93
C LEU A 64 2.90 14.73 1.54
N GLY A 65 3.27 15.89 0.97
CA GLY A 65 3.85 15.97 -0.37
C GLY A 65 2.88 15.58 -1.49
N VAL A 66 1.58 15.77 -1.28
CA VAL A 66 0.52 15.41 -2.24
C VAL A 66 -0.31 16.63 -2.64
N SER A 67 -1.14 16.47 -3.66
CA SER A 67 -2.10 17.50 -4.04
C SER A 67 -3.28 17.55 -3.07
N GLN A 68 -3.87 18.74 -2.87
CA GLN A 68 -5.08 18.90 -2.06
C GLN A 68 -6.26 18.00 -2.55
N PRO A 69 -6.52 17.84 -3.87
CA PRO A 69 -7.50 16.87 -4.34
C PRO A 69 -7.23 15.43 -3.91
N THR A 70 -5.96 15.03 -3.76
CA THR A 70 -5.60 13.70 -3.24
C THR A 70 -6.08 13.55 -1.80
N VAL A 71 -5.82 14.55 -0.95
CA VAL A 71 -6.30 14.57 0.45
C VAL A 71 -7.82 14.51 0.50
N ALA A 72 -8.51 15.35 -0.28
CA ALA A 72 -9.98 15.38 -0.35
C ALA A 72 -10.56 14.01 -0.74
N LYS A 73 -9.96 13.35 -1.73
CA LYS A 73 -10.36 12.02 -2.18
C LYS A 73 -10.14 10.96 -1.10
N CYS A 74 -9.00 10.99 -0.40
CA CYS A 74 -8.72 10.07 0.71
C CYS A 74 -9.74 10.23 1.83
N LEU A 75 -10.00 11.46 2.29
CA LEU A 75 -10.98 11.74 3.34
C LEU A 75 -12.40 11.30 2.93
N SER A 76 -12.78 11.56 1.67
CA SER A 76 -14.07 11.12 1.14
C SER A 76 -14.20 9.60 1.04
N ALA A 77 -13.08 8.89 0.88
CA ALA A 77 -13.05 7.43 0.81
C ALA A 77 -13.21 6.76 2.18
N TRP A 78 -12.84 7.43 3.29
CA TRP A 78 -13.04 6.90 4.64
C TRP A 78 -14.45 7.11 5.17
N HIS A 79 -15.14 8.13 4.68
CA HIS A 79 -16.50 8.45 5.09
C HIS A 79 -17.57 7.59 4.42
N ARG A 80 -17.18 6.71 3.48
CA ARG A 80 -18.07 5.80 2.75
C ARG A 80 -18.00 4.39 3.31
#